data_AF-A0A8D2NQQ3-F1
#
_entry.id   AF-A0A8D2NQQ3-F1
#
_cell.length_a   1.000
_cell.length_b   1.000
_cell.length_c   1.000
_cell.angle_alpha   90.00
_cell.angle_beta   90.00
_cell.angle_gamma   90.00
#
_symmetry.space_group_name_H-M   'P 1'
#
loop_
_entity.id
_entity.type
_entity.pdbx_description
1 polymer ?
#
loop_
_entity_poly.entity_id
_entity_poly.type
_entity_poly.pdbx_seq_one_letter_code
_entity_poly.pdbx_strand_id
1 'polypeptide(L)'
;SLYDNHREALLRGGVDGDYQDDSLDLLHYFTVSCYSGYGDDEKGFFTVYRQVFEKIAKEEMEYMTQEDIEEFPMFGYSHSDYDTVVHPFYAYWQSFCTQKNFAWKEEYDTRQASNRWEKRAMEKENKKTREKARKERNELIRQLVAFIRKRDKRVQAHRKLVEEQNAEKTRKAEEFRRQQKLKQAKLAEQYKEQSWITMSDLERELQEMEAQYEKEFGDGSDGEDELEEQETKGIEDKLDDETEEAEFVDGLYCPACDKLLKTEKAMKNHEKSKKHREMVSLLRQQLEEEEGKFPVSLDDADGIQTKEEEETEDIPKQNSTKPKGKKAKEAKKSAKASSESSTTSEVPIHCVTCNCTFPSRNKLFEHLKATGHARATTTPPTVNGAVNAKNKKEKRKNR
;
A
#
# COMPACT_ATOMS: atom_id res chain seq x y z
N SER A 1 17.95 23.74 31.32
CA SER A 1 18.39 23.09 32.58
C SER A 1 17.18 22.80 33.47
N LEU A 2 17.27 21.96 34.51
CA LEU A 2 16.19 21.82 35.50
C LEU A 2 15.97 23.15 36.27
N TYR A 3 17.03 23.96 36.39
CA TYR A 3 16.97 25.29 36.99
C TYR A 3 16.18 26.31 36.15
N ASP A 4 16.17 26.19 34.81
CA ASP A 4 15.48 27.15 33.93
C ASP A 4 13.96 26.98 34.00
N ASN A 5 13.45 25.76 33.80
CA ASN A 5 12.02 25.48 33.80
C ASN A 5 11.35 25.94 35.12
N HIS A 6 12.05 25.78 36.25
CA HIS A 6 11.57 26.23 37.55
C HIS A 6 11.75 27.75 37.76
N ARG A 7 12.77 28.37 37.15
CA ARG A 7 12.93 29.83 37.13
C ARG A 7 11.81 30.49 36.32
N GLU A 8 11.41 29.91 35.18
CA GLU A 8 10.26 30.36 34.40
C GLU A 8 8.93 30.19 35.14
N ALA A 9 8.72 29.06 35.81
CA ALA A 9 7.54 28.87 36.65
C ALA A 9 7.44 29.97 37.73
N LEU A 10 8.53 30.27 38.44
CA LEU A 10 8.57 31.33 39.44
C LEU A 10 8.44 32.74 38.85
N LEU A 11 9.03 33.01 37.67
CA LEU A 11 8.94 34.31 37.00
C LEU A 11 7.55 34.61 36.42
N ARG A 12 6.79 33.57 36.01
CA ARG A 12 5.41 33.71 35.55
C ARG A 12 4.39 33.57 36.70
N GLY A 13 4.79 33.09 37.88
CA GLY A 13 3.96 33.09 39.10
C GLY A 13 3.34 31.74 39.49
N GLY A 14 3.77 30.63 38.89
CA GLY A 14 3.31 29.30 39.28
C GLY A 14 3.67 28.92 40.73
N VAL A 15 2.83 28.04 41.31
CA VAL A 15 2.82 27.54 42.70
C VAL A 15 2.09 28.42 43.73
N ASP A 16 2.30 29.74 43.77
CA ASP A 16 1.65 30.62 44.79
C ASP A 16 1.04 31.93 44.22
N GLY A 17 0.99 32.11 42.89
CA GLY A 17 0.48 33.33 42.23
C GLY A 17 -0.61 33.06 41.17
N ASP A 18 -1.44 34.08 40.92
CA ASP A 18 -2.48 34.06 39.88
C ASP A 18 -1.85 34.25 38.48
N TYR A 19 -1.44 33.14 37.84
CA TYR A 19 -0.93 33.19 36.46
C TYR A 19 -2.08 33.46 35.48
N GLN A 20 -2.14 34.69 34.98
CA GLN A 20 -3.03 35.06 33.89
C GLN A 20 -2.42 34.61 32.56
N ASP A 21 -3.17 33.76 31.84
CA ASP A 21 -2.71 33.14 30.59
C ASP A 21 -3.04 34.06 29.41
N ASP A 22 -2.23 35.11 29.20
CA ASP A 22 -2.35 36.10 28.12
C ASP A 22 -2.27 35.53 26.69
N SER A 23 -2.18 34.20 26.55
CA SER A 23 -2.26 33.48 25.29
C SER A 23 -3.58 33.78 24.56
N LEU A 24 -3.54 34.05 23.26
CA LEU A 24 -4.73 34.41 22.47
C LEU A 24 -5.84 33.36 22.58
N ASP A 25 -7.06 33.78 22.95
CA ASP A 25 -8.25 32.92 22.86
C ASP A 25 -8.58 32.61 21.40
N LEU A 26 -8.42 31.35 21.04
CA LEU A 26 -8.67 30.86 19.70
C LEU A 26 -10.14 30.52 19.46
N LEU A 27 -10.95 30.30 20.52
CA LEU A 27 -12.33 29.86 20.41
C LEU A 27 -13.21 30.89 19.69
N HIS A 28 -12.99 32.19 19.94
CA HIS A 28 -13.68 33.27 19.25
C HIS A 28 -13.54 33.20 17.71
N TYR A 29 -12.39 32.70 17.23
CA TYR A 29 -12.04 32.63 15.81
C TYR A 29 -12.57 31.39 15.06
N PHE A 30 -13.26 30.47 15.76
CA PHE A 30 -14.08 29.40 15.16
C PHE A 30 -15.48 29.86 14.74
N THR A 31 -15.78 31.16 14.86
CA THR A 31 -17.06 31.73 14.41
C THR A 31 -16.92 32.38 13.03
N VAL A 32 -17.99 32.39 12.23
CA VAL A 32 -17.99 33.16 10.95
C VAL A 32 -18.11 34.66 11.21
N SER A 33 -18.62 35.05 12.39
CA SER A 33 -18.77 36.44 12.84
C SER A 33 -17.46 37.16 13.19
N CYS A 34 -16.32 36.47 13.29
CA CYS A 34 -15.04 37.13 13.57
C CYS A 34 -14.42 37.86 12.37
N TYR A 35 -14.98 37.70 11.15
CA TYR A 35 -14.57 38.41 9.94
C TYR A 35 -15.79 38.85 9.10
N SER A 36 -15.57 39.81 8.20
CA SER A 36 -16.57 40.35 7.28
C SER A 36 -16.06 40.24 5.85
N GLY A 37 -16.58 39.27 5.09
CA GLY A 37 -16.17 39.05 3.70
C GLY A 37 -14.77 38.45 3.55
N TYR A 38 -14.30 38.42 2.30
CA TYR A 38 -13.05 37.75 1.88
C TYR A 38 -12.05 38.73 1.23
N GLY A 39 -12.02 39.98 1.68
CA GLY A 39 -11.00 40.95 1.31
C GLY A 39 -9.76 40.88 2.22
N ASP A 40 -8.81 41.77 1.92
CA ASP A 40 -7.70 42.15 2.81
C ASP A 40 -8.00 43.47 3.54
N ASP A 41 -9.28 43.87 3.63
CA ASP A 41 -9.74 44.94 4.50
C ASP A 41 -9.48 44.61 5.99
N GLU A 42 -9.60 45.60 6.87
CA GLU A 42 -9.25 45.45 8.30
C GLU A 42 -10.00 44.31 9.02
N LYS A 43 -11.21 43.98 8.55
CA LYS A 43 -12.07 42.93 9.12
C LYS A 43 -12.25 41.75 8.18
N GLY A 44 -11.56 41.74 7.04
CA GLY A 44 -11.63 40.70 6.04
C GLY A 44 -11.02 39.40 6.52
N PHE A 45 -11.52 38.26 6.01
CA PHE A 45 -11.04 36.92 6.32
C PHE A 45 -9.51 36.81 6.34
N PHE A 46 -8.83 37.39 5.34
CA PHE A 46 -7.38 37.28 5.22
C PHE A 46 -6.64 38.10 6.28
N THR A 47 -7.06 39.33 6.54
CA THR A 47 -6.45 40.19 7.57
C THR A 47 -6.68 39.65 8.99
N VAL A 48 -7.90 39.23 9.31
CA VAL A 48 -8.23 38.68 10.65
C VAL A 48 -7.39 37.45 10.96
N TYR A 49 -7.36 36.46 10.06
CA TYR A 49 -6.60 35.24 10.31
C TYR A 49 -5.08 35.43 10.17
N ARG A 50 -4.61 36.36 9.33
CA ARG A 50 -3.19 36.78 9.28
C ARG A 50 -2.72 37.29 10.64
N GLN A 51 -3.45 38.24 11.24
CA GLN A 51 -3.13 38.76 12.58
C GLN A 51 -3.19 37.68 13.68
N VAL A 52 -4.08 36.69 13.56
CA VAL A 52 -4.14 35.55 14.51
C VAL A 52 -2.88 34.71 14.43
N PHE A 53 -2.42 34.31 13.24
CA PHE A 53 -1.20 33.51 13.11
C PHE A 53 0.08 34.31 13.38
N GLU A 54 0.12 35.61 13.10
CA GLU A 54 1.21 36.50 13.51
C GLU A 54 1.32 36.59 15.04
N LYS A 55 0.19 36.68 15.76
CA LYS A 55 0.17 36.63 17.23
C LYS A 55 0.62 35.28 17.77
N ILE A 56 0.13 34.16 17.21
CA ILE A 56 0.55 32.82 17.63
C ILE A 56 2.05 32.61 17.35
N ALA A 57 2.55 33.01 16.18
CA ALA A 57 3.98 32.92 15.87
C ALA A 57 4.82 33.72 16.89
N LYS A 58 4.43 34.96 17.19
CA LYS A 58 5.11 35.78 18.22
C LYS A 58 5.08 35.12 19.61
N GLU A 59 3.92 34.60 20.04
CA GLU A 59 3.77 33.88 21.31
C GLU A 59 4.66 32.63 21.44
N GLU A 60 5.04 32.01 20.33
CA GLU A 60 5.89 30.82 20.29
C GLU A 60 7.38 31.18 20.12
N MET A 61 7.70 32.24 19.36
CA MET A 61 9.06 32.79 19.23
C MET A 61 9.63 33.24 20.58
N GLU A 62 8.81 33.71 21.52
CA GLU A 62 9.23 34.02 22.90
C GLU A 62 9.79 32.82 23.69
N TYR A 63 9.60 31.59 23.19
CA TYR A 63 10.09 30.34 23.79
C TYR A 63 11.09 29.58 22.89
N MET A 64 11.47 30.15 21.74
CA MET A 64 12.48 29.58 20.84
C MET A 64 13.84 30.21 21.11
N THR A 65 14.93 29.44 20.93
CA THR A 65 16.27 30.03 21.03
C THR A 65 16.64 30.76 19.74
N GLN A 66 17.63 31.65 19.81
CA GLN A 66 18.14 32.39 18.64
C GLN A 66 18.74 31.45 17.57
N GLU A 67 19.07 30.21 17.93
CA GLU A 67 19.64 29.20 17.03
C GLU A 67 18.56 28.33 16.36
N ASP A 68 17.34 28.29 16.92
CA ASP A 68 16.20 27.48 16.44
C ASP A 68 15.25 28.25 15.51
N ILE A 69 15.62 29.43 14.98
CA ILE A 69 14.73 30.32 14.21
C ILE A 69 14.47 29.77 12.80
N GLU A 70 13.57 28.78 12.71
CA GLU A 70 12.86 28.40 11.49
C GLU A 70 11.66 29.35 11.32
N GLU A 71 11.64 30.14 10.24
CA GLU A 71 10.68 31.23 10.06
C GLU A 71 9.24 30.71 9.86
N PHE A 72 8.32 31.16 10.70
CA PHE A 72 6.90 30.76 10.65
C PHE A 72 6.27 31.21 9.32
N PRO A 73 5.71 30.30 8.49
CA PRO A 73 5.12 30.69 7.23
C PRO A 73 3.88 31.55 7.43
N MET A 74 3.83 32.67 6.71
CA MET A 74 2.77 33.68 6.79
C MET A 74 1.47 33.23 6.11
N PHE A 75 0.32 33.74 6.57
CA PHE A 75 -0.98 33.42 5.97
C PHE A 75 -1.23 34.09 4.60
N GLY A 76 -0.47 35.14 4.28
CA GLY A 76 -0.58 35.91 3.04
C GLY A 76 -1.84 36.76 2.93
N TYR A 77 -2.24 37.00 1.68
CA TYR A 77 -3.32 37.91 1.25
C TYR A 77 -4.32 37.15 0.36
N SER A 78 -5.46 37.76 0.04
CA SER A 78 -6.52 37.19 -0.81
C SER A 78 -6.04 36.67 -2.16
N HIS A 79 -5.05 37.35 -2.76
CA HIS A 79 -4.46 37.01 -4.05
C HIS A 79 -3.09 36.30 -3.95
N SER A 80 -2.69 35.81 -2.77
CA SER A 80 -1.45 35.04 -2.63
C SER A 80 -1.52 33.72 -3.38
N ASP A 81 -0.44 33.39 -4.08
CA ASP A 81 -0.30 32.14 -4.84
C ASP A 81 -0.44 30.89 -3.95
N TYR A 82 -1.03 29.84 -4.52
CA TYR A 82 -1.34 28.63 -3.79
C TYR A 82 -0.09 27.82 -3.45
N ASP A 83 0.82 27.59 -4.40
CA ASP A 83 1.94 26.66 -4.22
C ASP A 83 3.09 27.26 -3.41
N THR A 84 3.31 28.58 -3.50
CA THR A 84 4.41 29.27 -2.82
C THR A 84 4.05 29.84 -1.44
N VAL A 85 2.77 30.15 -1.17
CA VAL A 85 2.35 30.76 0.12
C VAL A 85 1.30 29.91 0.83
N VAL A 86 0.16 29.62 0.19
CA VAL A 86 -0.99 28.99 0.86
C VAL A 86 -0.70 27.54 1.24
N HIS A 87 -0.02 26.79 0.38
CA HIS A 87 0.32 25.39 0.60
C HIS A 87 1.41 25.21 1.68
N PRO A 88 2.55 25.93 1.66
CA PRO A 88 3.54 25.88 2.75
C PRO A 88 2.96 26.31 4.10
N PHE A 89 2.15 27.39 4.14
CA PHE A 89 1.40 27.78 5.33
C PHE A 89 0.57 26.61 5.87
N TYR A 90 -0.30 26.03 5.04
CA TYR A 90 -1.18 24.96 5.51
C TYR A 90 -0.43 23.67 5.84
N ALA A 91 0.68 23.36 5.15
CA ALA A 91 1.50 22.20 5.47
C ALA A 91 2.06 22.31 6.90
N TYR A 92 2.76 23.41 7.20
CA TYR A 92 3.34 23.68 8.52
C TYR A 92 2.27 23.73 9.62
N TRP A 93 1.25 24.57 9.45
CA TRP A 93 0.29 24.85 10.51
C TRP A 93 -0.68 23.69 10.79
N GLN A 94 -0.85 22.72 9.87
CA GLN A 94 -1.55 21.46 10.16
C GLN A 94 -0.72 20.49 11.02
N SER A 95 0.61 20.53 10.93
CA SER A 95 1.52 19.77 11.78
C SER A 95 1.97 20.47 13.07
N PHE A 96 1.66 21.77 13.20
CA PHE A 96 2.13 22.67 14.27
C PHE A 96 2.30 22.02 15.65
N CYS A 97 3.43 22.32 16.31
CA CYS A 97 3.73 21.94 17.68
C CYS A 97 4.23 23.16 18.46
N THR A 98 3.54 23.53 19.54
CA THR A 98 3.94 24.58 20.47
C THR A 98 5.26 24.24 21.16
N GLN A 99 6.15 25.24 21.26
CA GLN A 99 7.43 25.15 21.95
C GLN A 99 7.26 25.44 23.45
N LYS A 100 6.19 26.15 23.85
CA LYS A 100 5.83 26.43 25.25
C LYS A 100 5.97 25.19 26.14
N ASN A 101 6.68 25.32 27.26
CA ASN A 101 6.99 24.19 28.15
C ASN A 101 5.88 23.87 29.17
N PHE A 102 4.91 24.79 29.35
CA PHE A 102 3.80 24.70 30.31
C PHE A 102 4.21 24.48 31.77
N ALA A 103 5.41 24.89 32.20
CA ALA A 103 5.87 24.71 33.59
C ALA A 103 4.94 25.36 34.64
N TRP A 104 4.17 26.38 34.26
CA TRP A 104 3.12 27.01 35.07
C TRP A 104 1.81 26.21 35.20
N LYS A 105 1.68 25.07 34.49
CA LYS A 105 0.59 24.10 34.66
C LYS A 105 1.04 22.87 35.47
N GLU A 106 2.16 22.97 36.19
CA GLU A 106 2.59 21.97 37.17
C GLU A 106 1.84 22.21 38.51
N GLU A 107 1.16 21.19 39.02
CA GLU A 107 0.28 21.30 40.20
C GLU A 107 1.02 21.03 41.52
N TYR A 108 2.20 20.40 41.48
CA TYR A 108 2.94 19.94 42.66
C TYR A 108 4.37 20.50 42.70
N ASP A 109 4.79 21.10 43.81
CA ASP A 109 6.22 21.41 44.00
C ASP A 109 7.01 20.15 44.38
N THR A 110 7.82 19.67 43.44
CA THR A 110 8.71 18.50 43.62
C THR A 110 9.80 18.67 44.68
N ARG A 111 9.92 19.85 45.31
CA ARG A 111 10.78 20.10 46.50
C ARG A 111 10.10 19.69 47.80
N GLN A 112 8.77 19.70 47.87
CA GLN A 112 7.98 19.41 49.09
C GLN A 112 7.86 17.90 49.38
N ALA A 113 8.48 17.05 48.56
CA ALA A 113 8.43 15.60 48.71
C ALA A 113 9.10 15.12 50.01
N SER A 114 8.36 14.38 50.83
CA SER A 114 8.91 13.66 52.00
C SER A 114 9.90 12.56 51.60
N ASN A 115 9.77 11.99 50.39
CA ASN A 115 10.58 10.86 49.96
C ASN A 115 10.74 10.75 48.42
N ARG A 116 11.67 9.89 47.99
CA ARG A 116 12.04 9.70 46.56
C ARG A 116 10.92 9.12 45.70
N TRP A 117 10.02 8.31 46.26
CA TRP A 117 8.90 7.74 45.49
C TRP A 117 7.79 8.76 45.28
N GLU A 118 7.47 9.54 46.32
CA GLU A 118 6.55 10.67 46.25
C GLU A 118 7.04 11.76 45.29
N LYS A 119 8.33 12.12 45.34
CA LYS A 119 8.93 13.04 44.35
C LYS A 119 8.70 12.56 42.91
N ARG A 120 8.94 11.28 42.64
CA ARG A 120 8.72 10.67 41.32
C ARG A 120 7.24 10.59 40.93
N ALA A 121 6.33 10.51 41.89
CA ALA A 121 4.89 10.58 41.63
C ALA A 121 4.51 12.01 41.19
N MET A 122 4.94 13.03 41.93
CA MET A 122 4.71 14.43 41.58
C MET A 122 5.38 14.82 40.25
N GLU A 123 6.63 14.43 40.01
CA GLU A 123 7.32 14.62 38.71
C GLU A 123 6.53 14.01 37.54
N LYS A 124 5.90 12.84 37.76
CA LYS A 124 5.08 12.14 36.76
C LYS A 124 3.71 12.80 36.56
N GLU A 125 3.08 13.30 37.62
CA GLU A 125 1.83 14.04 37.57
C GLU A 125 2.03 15.38 36.83
N ASN A 126 3.02 16.17 37.23
CA ASN A 126 3.45 17.40 36.56
C ASN A 126 3.86 17.20 35.10
N LYS A 127 4.45 16.05 34.76
CA LYS A 127 4.71 15.69 33.37
C LYS A 127 3.39 15.50 32.60
N LYS A 128 2.44 14.77 33.19
CA LYS A 128 1.11 14.49 32.62
C LYS A 128 0.25 15.76 32.47
N THR A 129 0.27 16.71 33.41
CA THR A 129 -0.46 17.98 33.27
C THR A 129 0.10 18.83 32.13
N ARG A 130 1.44 18.93 32.02
CA ARG A 130 2.13 19.60 30.90
C ARG A 130 1.87 18.95 29.55
N GLU A 131 1.97 17.63 29.46
CA GLU A 131 1.69 16.89 28.21
C GLU A 131 0.22 17.04 27.78
N LYS A 132 -0.72 17.11 28.75
CA LYS A 132 -2.12 17.45 28.50
C LYS A 132 -2.26 18.89 27.95
N ALA A 133 -1.74 19.89 28.64
CA ALA A 133 -1.86 21.30 28.24
C ALA A 133 -1.23 21.57 26.86
N ARG A 134 -0.04 20.99 26.61
CA ARG A 134 0.64 21.04 25.29
C ARG A 134 -0.20 20.38 24.19
N LYS A 135 -0.85 19.24 24.48
CA LYS A 135 -1.77 18.59 23.53
C LYS A 135 -3.00 19.47 23.25
N GLU A 136 -3.58 20.08 24.28
CA GLU A 136 -4.78 20.91 24.15
C GLU A 136 -4.52 22.19 23.33
N ARG A 137 -3.41 22.91 23.58
CA ARG A 137 -3.00 24.05 22.74
C ARG A 137 -2.76 23.64 21.28
N ASN A 138 -2.01 22.55 21.04
CA ASN A 138 -1.75 22.04 19.70
C ASN A 138 -3.03 21.65 18.95
N GLU A 139 -3.94 20.94 19.61
CA GLU A 139 -5.20 20.51 19.01
C GLU A 139 -6.08 21.72 18.66
N LEU A 140 -6.16 22.73 19.52
CA LEU A 140 -6.88 23.97 19.23
C LEU A 140 -6.30 24.73 18.01
N ILE A 141 -4.97 24.88 17.90
CA ILE A 141 -4.35 25.48 16.70
C ILE A 141 -4.75 24.67 15.45
N ARG A 142 -4.55 23.34 15.47
CA ARG A 142 -4.77 22.47 14.31
C ARG A 142 -6.23 22.41 13.88
N GLN A 143 -7.16 22.42 14.84
CA GLN A 143 -8.61 22.52 14.58
C GLN A 143 -8.97 23.88 13.97
N LEU A 144 -8.36 24.98 14.43
CA LEU A 144 -8.56 26.31 13.85
C LEU A 144 -8.04 26.35 12.41
N VAL A 145 -6.83 25.85 12.16
CA VAL A 145 -6.25 25.71 10.81
C VAL A 145 -7.16 24.88 9.91
N ALA A 146 -7.71 23.77 10.38
CA ALA A 146 -8.66 22.93 9.64
C ALA A 146 -10.03 23.62 9.40
N PHE A 147 -10.49 24.47 10.33
CA PHE A 147 -11.70 25.29 10.20
C PHE A 147 -11.54 26.36 9.10
N ILE A 148 -10.37 27.01 9.07
CA ILE A 148 -10.01 28.05 8.09
C ILE A 148 -9.75 27.42 6.71
N ARG A 149 -9.01 26.31 6.63
CA ARG A 149 -8.69 25.59 5.37
C ARG A 149 -9.94 25.13 4.60
N LYS A 150 -11.06 24.91 5.30
CA LYS A 150 -12.37 24.59 4.70
C LYS A 150 -13.07 25.82 4.10
N ARG A 151 -12.71 27.03 4.52
CA ARG A 151 -13.38 28.31 4.19
C ARG A 151 -12.55 29.25 3.31
N ASP A 152 -11.23 29.11 3.30
CA ASP A 152 -10.31 29.89 2.47
C ASP A 152 -10.65 29.74 0.97
N LYS A 153 -10.86 30.87 0.30
CA LYS A 153 -11.25 30.93 -1.11
C LYS A 153 -10.15 30.47 -2.05
N ARG A 154 -8.88 30.68 -1.70
CA ARG A 154 -7.70 30.22 -2.45
C ARG A 154 -7.67 28.68 -2.45
N VAL A 155 -7.91 28.07 -1.29
CA VAL A 155 -8.00 26.61 -1.13
C VAL A 155 -9.25 26.03 -1.81
N GLN A 156 -10.39 26.72 -1.76
CA GLN A 156 -11.60 26.31 -2.47
C GLN A 156 -11.43 26.36 -3.99
N ALA A 157 -10.76 27.38 -4.53
CA ALA A 157 -10.46 27.50 -5.96
C ALA A 157 -9.47 26.42 -6.43
N HIS A 158 -8.35 26.24 -5.73
CA HIS A 158 -7.37 25.20 -6.07
C HIS A 158 -7.98 23.79 -6.00
N ARG A 159 -8.85 23.51 -5.00
CA ARG A 159 -9.57 22.23 -4.92
C ARG A 159 -10.38 21.95 -6.17
N LYS A 160 -11.19 22.91 -6.64
CA LYS A 160 -12.00 22.78 -7.85
C LYS A 160 -11.13 22.53 -9.08
N LEU A 161 -10.07 23.30 -9.25
CA LEU A 161 -9.12 23.15 -10.36
C LEU A 161 -8.49 21.74 -10.39
N VAL A 162 -8.10 21.19 -9.24
CA VAL A 162 -7.58 19.81 -9.15
C VAL A 162 -8.66 18.76 -9.42
N GLU A 163 -9.89 18.99 -8.95
CA GLU A 163 -11.04 18.12 -9.18
C GLU A 163 -11.42 18.07 -10.67
N GLU A 164 -11.48 19.24 -11.34
CA GLU A 164 -11.70 19.40 -12.77
C GLU A 164 -10.58 18.74 -13.61
N GLN A 165 -9.31 18.98 -13.27
CA GLN A 165 -8.19 18.31 -13.94
C GLN A 165 -8.22 16.79 -13.78
N ASN A 166 -8.64 16.28 -12.62
CA ASN A 166 -8.72 14.84 -12.38
C ASN A 166 -9.90 14.21 -13.11
N ALA A 167 -11.06 14.89 -13.17
CA ALA A 167 -12.20 14.49 -13.97
C ALA A 167 -11.89 14.51 -15.49
N GLU A 168 -11.08 15.45 -15.97
CA GLU A 168 -10.62 15.46 -17.36
C GLU A 168 -9.68 14.28 -17.66
N LYS A 169 -8.76 13.96 -16.73
CA LYS A 169 -7.85 12.81 -16.84
C LYS A 169 -8.61 11.47 -16.82
N THR A 170 -9.63 11.29 -15.95
CA THR A 170 -10.45 10.07 -15.96
C THR A 170 -11.27 9.95 -17.24
N ARG A 171 -11.92 11.04 -17.70
CA ARG A 171 -12.67 11.03 -18.96
C ARG A 171 -11.80 10.65 -20.16
N LYS A 172 -10.58 11.21 -20.24
CA LYS A 172 -9.59 10.85 -21.29
C LYS A 172 -9.17 9.37 -21.20
N ALA A 173 -8.97 8.84 -19.99
CA ALA A 173 -8.61 7.43 -19.80
C ALA A 173 -9.77 6.47 -20.14
N GLU A 174 -11.01 6.82 -19.80
CA GLU A 174 -12.22 6.08 -20.16
C GLU A 174 -12.48 6.10 -21.67
N GLU A 175 -12.33 7.27 -22.32
CA GLU A 175 -12.44 7.38 -23.76
C GLU A 175 -11.36 6.56 -24.48
N PHE A 176 -10.11 6.63 -24.04
CA PHE A 176 -9.02 5.80 -24.58
C PHE A 176 -9.31 4.30 -24.44
N ARG A 177 -9.80 3.85 -23.26
CA ARG A 177 -10.23 2.46 -23.03
C ARG A 177 -11.39 2.07 -23.95
N ARG A 178 -12.36 2.95 -24.18
CA ARG A 178 -13.48 2.71 -25.11
C ARG A 178 -12.99 2.61 -26.56
N GLN A 179 -12.08 3.49 -26.99
CA GLN A 179 -11.46 3.43 -28.31
C GLN A 179 -10.63 2.15 -28.48
N GLN A 180 -9.92 1.69 -27.44
CA GLN A 180 -9.16 0.44 -27.46
C GLN A 180 -10.09 -0.78 -27.62
N LYS A 181 -11.18 -0.86 -26.83
CA LYS A 181 -12.20 -1.91 -27.00
C LYS A 181 -12.83 -1.91 -28.39
N LEU A 182 -13.18 -0.73 -28.93
CA LEU A 182 -13.73 -0.61 -30.29
C LEU A 182 -12.74 -1.02 -31.38
N LYS A 183 -11.43 -0.75 -31.21
CA LYS A 183 -10.38 -1.22 -32.13
C LYS A 183 -10.22 -2.74 -32.06
N GLN A 184 -10.25 -3.32 -30.86
CA GLN A 184 -10.17 -4.77 -30.67
C GLN A 184 -11.38 -5.49 -31.26
N ALA A 185 -12.60 -4.99 -31.03
CA ALA A 185 -13.82 -5.53 -31.61
C ALA A 185 -13.80 -5.46 -33.15
N LYS A 186 -13.37 -4.32 -33.73
CA LYS A 186 -13.21 -4.21 -35.19
C LYS A 186 -12.12 -5.10 -35.76
N LEU A 187 -11.05 -5.37 -35.01
CA LEU A 187 -10.01 -6.32 -35.44
C LEU A 187 -10.55 -7.76 -35.43
N ALA A 188 -11.39 -8.13 -34.46
CA ALA A 188 -12.07 -9.42 -34.43
C ALA A 188 -13.14 -9.55 -35.53
N GLU A 189 -13.87 -8.47 -35.85
CA GLU A 189 -14.82 -8.42 -36.98
C GLU A 189 -14.11 -8.49 -38.35
N GLN A 190 -12.92 -7.89 -38.47
CA GLN A 190 -12.08 -7.97 -39.67
C GLN A 190 -11.26 -9.26 -39.76
N TYR A 191 -11.13 -10.00 -38.66
CA TYR A 191 -10.61 -11.36 -38.64
C TYR A 191 -11.66 -12.30 -39.23
N LYS A 192 -11.75 -12.28 -40.57
CA LYS A 192 -12.19 -13.48 -41.28
C LYS A 192 -11.24 -14.61 -40.91
N GLU A 193 -11.79 -15.68 -40.36
CA GLU A 193 -11.12 -16.97 -40.25
C GLU A 193 -10.45 -17.30 -41.59
N GLN A 194 -9.24 -17.85 -41.56
CA GLN A 194 -8.53 -18.24 -42.79
C GLN A 194 -9.31 -19.37 -43.47
N SER A 195 -10.13 -18.99 -44.45
CA SER A 195 -11.08 -19.78 -45.25
C SER A 195 -10.47 -20.93 -46.08
N TRP A 196 -9.26 -21.39 -45.75
CA TRP A 196 -8.60 -22.51 -46.42
C TRP A 196 -9.09 -23.88 -45.90
N ILE A 197 -9.69 -23.90 -44.72
CA ILE A 197 -10.52 -25.00 -44.22
C ILE A 197 -11.87 -24.37 -43.83
N THR A 198 -12.91 -24.55 -44.65
CA THR A 198 -14.23 -24.74 -44.05
C THR A 198 -14.22 -26.13 -43.44
N MET A 199 -14.78 -26.33 -42.25
CA MET A 199 -14.71 -27.66 -41.60
C MET A 199 -15.28 -28.76 -42.51
N SER A 200 -16.31 -28.44 -43.28
CA SER A 200 -16.94 -29.32 -44.28
C SER A 200 -16.05 -29.68 -45.49
N ASP A 201 -15.12 -28.81 -45.90
CA ASP A 201 -14.18 -29.13 -46.99
C ASP A 201 -13.10 -30.12 -46.52
N LEU A 202 -12.58 -29.96 -45.30
CA LEU A 202 -11.64 -30.90 -44.69
C LEU A 202 -12.32 -32.22 -44.28
N GLU A 203 -13.56 -32.16 -43.80
CA GLU A 203 -14.36 -33.35 -43.47
C GLU A 203 -14.65 -34.19 -44.72
N ARG A 204 -14.91 -33.55 -45.88
CA ARG A 204 -14.97 -34.24 -47.17
C ARG A 204 -13.61 -34.84 -47.56
N GLU A 205 -12.51 -34.10 -47.44
CA GLU A 205 -11.17 -34.59 -47.78
C GLU A 205 -10.74 -35.78 -46.90
N LEU A 206 -11.14 -35.78 -45.61
CA LEU A 206 -10.97 -36.91 -44.70
C LEU A 206 -11.81 -38.13 -45.12
N GLN A 207 -13.08 -37.94 -45.47
CA GLN A 207 -13.95 -39.03 -45.95
C GLN A 207 -13.46 -39.63 -47.29
N GLU A 208 -12.96 -38.79 -48.20
CA GLU A 208 -12.34 -39.24 -49.45
C GLU A 208 -11.06 -40.06 -49.19
N MET A 209 -10.26 -39.66 -48.20
CA MET A 209 -9.05 -40.38 -47.77
C MET A 209 -9.36 -41.70 -47.06
N GLU A 210 -10.35 -41.73 -46.16
CA GLU A 210 -10.80 -42.93 -45.44
C GLU A 210 -11.36 -43.97 -46.42
N ALA A 211 -12.23 -43.55 -47.35
CA ALA A 211 -12.79 -44.43 -48.39
C ALA A 211 -11.73 -44.92 -49.39
N GLN A 212 -10.64 -44.16 -49.61
CA GLN A 212 -9.50 -44.66 -50.38
C GLN A 212 -8.71 -45.71 -49.58
N TYR A 213 -8.47 -45.49 -48.29
CA TYR A 213 -7.70 -46.40 -47.45
C TYR A 213 -8.43 -47.74 -47.22
N GLU A 214 -9.74 -47.71 -46.96
CA GLU A 214 -10.60 -48.91 -46.90
C GLU A 214 -10.54 -49.71 -48.22
N LYS A 215 -10.45 -49.02 -49.36
CA LYS A 215 -10.38 -49.66 -50.68
C LYS A 215 -9.00 -50.21 -51.04
N GLU A 216 -7.93 -49.70 -50.42
CA GLU A 216 -6.54 -50.11 -50.69
C GLU A 216 -6.01 -51.15 -49.69
N PHE A 217 -6.60 -51.23 -48.49
CA PHE A 217 -6.20 -52.17 -47.42
C PHE A 217 -7.34 -53.00 -46.79
N GLY A 218 -8.60 -52.82 -47.20
CA GLY A 218 -9.77 -53.51 -46.63
C GLY A 218 -10.18 -54.83 -47.32
N ASP A 219 -9.36 -55.39 -48.21
CA ASP A 219 -9.63 -56.67 -48.89
C ASP A 219 -8.48 -57.67 -48.66
N GLY A 220 -8.76 -58.72 -47.88
CA GLY A 220 -7.88 -59.87 -47.65
C GLY A 220 -7.27 -59.95 -46.23
N SER A 221 -7.46 -61.05 -45.48
CA SER A 221 -8.39 -62.17 -45.70
C SER A 221 -8.68 -62.90 -44.38
N ASP A 222 -9.83 -63.54 -44.31
CA ASP A 222 -10.02 -64.75 -43.50
C ASP A 222 -9.05 -65.84 -44.02
N GLY A 223 -8.24 -66.46 -43.16
CA GLY A 223 -7.18 -67.38 -43.58
C GLY A 223 -6.11 -67.63 -42.52
N GLU A 224 -5.84 -68.90 -42.22
CA GLU A 224 -5.09 -69.36 -41.05
C GLU A 224 -3.71 -69.98 -41.40
N ASP A 225 -2.88 -70.09 -40.36
CA ASP A 225 -1.73 -70.99 -40.15
C ASP A 225 -0.30 -70.77 -40.75
N GLU A 226 0.63 -70.86 -39.78
CA GLU A 226 1.95 -71.51 -39.75
C GLU A 226 3.18 -71.08 -40.61
N LEU A 227 4.17 -70.54 -39.87
CA LEU A 227 5.60 -70.95 -39.84
C LEU A 227 6.47 -70.73 -41.12
N GLU A 228 7.82 -70.76 -41.09
CA GLU A 228 8.79 -71.17 -40.06
C GLU A 228 10.04 -70.23 -40.02
N GLU A 229 11.19 -70.70 -39.51
CA GLU A 229 12.27 -69.86 -38.97
C GLU A 229 13.52 -69.63 -39.87
N GLN A 230 14.37 -68.70 -39.40
CA GLN A 230 15.85 -68.83 -39.31
C GLN A 230 16.79 -68.29 -40.43
N GLU A 231 17.68 -67.39 -39.98
CA GLU A 231 19.05 -67.03 -40.46
C GLU A 231 19.40 -66.89 -41.96
N THR A 232 20.12 -65.80 -42.27
CA THR A 232 21.56 -65.95 -42.62
C THR A 232 22.41 -64.72 -42.34
N LYS A 233 23.72 -64.98 -42.11
CA LYS A 233 24.79 -63.98 -41.95
C LYS A 233 24.92 -63.09 -43.21
N GLY A 234 25.36 -61.83 -43.18
CA GLY A 234 26.04 -61.08 -42.11
C GLY A 234 27.51 -60.82 -42.46
N ILE A 235 27.95 -59.56 -42.45
CA ILE A 235 29.34 -59.08 -42.53
C ILE A 235 29.42 -57.81 -41.66
N GLU A 236 30.45 -57.70 -40.83
CA GLU A 236 30.83 -56.46 -40.16
C GLU A 236 31.78 -55.65 -41.05
N ASP A 237 31.66 -54.33 -41.06
CA ASP A 237 32.84 -53.50 -40.85
C ASP A 237 32.45 -52.23 -40.06
N LYS A 238 33.41 -51.62 -39.38
CA LYS A 238 33.19 -50.48 -38.47
C LYS A 238 33.82 -49.21 -39.03
N LEU A 239 33.24 -48.07 -38.65
CA LEU A 239 33.97 -46.94 -38.07
C LEU A 239 32.98 -45.92 -37.50
N ASP A 240 33.36 -45.26 -36.40
CA ASP A 240 32.60 -44.17 -35.81
C ASP A 240 32.66 -42.91 -36.68
N ASP A 241 31.59 -42.12 -36.68
CA ASP A 241 31.72 -40.65 -36.63
C ASP A 241 30.58 -40.06 -35.79
N GLU A 242 30.85 -38.94 -35.13
CA GLU A 242 29.95 -38.32 -34.15
C GLU A 242 28.97 -37.36 -34.84
N THR A 243 27.67 -37.46 -34.56
CA THR A 243 26.74 -36.34 -34.80
C THR A 243 25.68 -36.32 -33.71
N GLU A 244 25.57 -35.17 -33.03
CA GLU A 244 24.76 -35.00 -31.84
C GLU A 244 23.26 -35.13 -32.15
N GLU A 245 22.62 -36.20 -31.68
CA GLU A 245 21.17 -36.29 -31.59
C GLU A 245 20.67 -35.27 -30.57
N ALA A 246 20.29 -34.09 -31.06
CA ALA A 246 19.89 -32.96 -30.24
C ALA A 246 18.52 -33.20 -29.58
N GLU A 247 18.52 -33.95 -28.47
CA GLU A 247 17.35 -34.19 -27.62
C GLU A 247 16.56 -32.89 -27.41
N PHE A 248 15.33 -32.84 -27.94
CA PHE A 248 14.40 -31.74 -27.67
C PHE A 248 13.86 -31.88 -26.24
N VAL A 249 14.68 -31.46 -25.26
CA VAL A 249 14.32 -31.44 -23.84
C VAL A 249 13.26 -30.36 -23.62
N ASP A 250 11.99 -30.73 -23.77
CA ASP A 250 10.87 -29.86 -23.42
C ASP A 250 10.95 -29.45 -21.94
N GLY A 251 11.22 -28.16 -21.74
CA GLY A 251 11.75 -27.64 -20.49
C GLY A 251 10.67 -27.37 -19.43
N LEU A 252 9.94 -28.40 -19.00
CA LEU A 252 8.84 -28.38 -18.00
C LEU A 252 8.48 -26.99 -17.48
N TYR A 253 7.62 -26.31 -18.23
CA TYR A 253 7.17 -24.96 -17.96
C TYR A 253 6.00 -24.93 -16.98
N CYS A 254 5.99 -23.93 -16.08
CA CYS A 254 4.81 -23.61 -15.28
C CYS A 254 4.24 -22.25 -15.72
N PRO A 255 3.11 -22.23 -16.49
CA PRO A 255 2.45 -21.00 -16.91
C PRO A 255 1.98 -20.13 -15.73
N ALA A 256 1.56 -20.74 -14.63
CA ALA A 256 1.12 -20.01 -13.43
C ALA A 256 2.28 -19.35 -12.65
N CYS A 257 3.53 -19.50 -13.07
CA CYS A 257 4.71 -18.94 -12.39
C CYS A 257 5.81 -18.46 -13.35
N ASP A 258 5.53 -18.42 -14.66
CA ASP A 258 6.45 -18.13 -15.77
C ASP A 258 7.84 -18.73 -15.60
N LYS A 259 7.90 -20.03 -15.28
CA LYS A 259 9.16 -20.69 -14.90
C LYS A 259 9.37 -22.04 -15.55
N LEU A 260 10.47 -22.13 -16.30
CA LEU A 260 11.06 -23.38 -16.81
C LEU A 260 11.80 -24.11 -15.68
N LEU A 261 11.62 -25.43 -15.55
CA LEU A 261 12.22 -26.24 -14.50
C LEU A 261 12.94 -27.46 -15.09
N LYS A 262 14.27 -27.44 -15.02
CA LYS A 262 15.18 -28.38 -15.71
C LYS A 262 15.06 -29.88 -15.34
N THR A 263 14.21 -30.27 -14.39
CA THR A 263 13.97 -31.67 -14.03
C THR A 263 12.54 -31.87 -13.51
N GLU A 264 11.98 -33.05 -13.77
CA GLU A 264 10.65 -33.46 -13.29
C GLU A 264 10.54 -33.41 -11.74
N LYS A 265 11.62 -33.77 -11.04
CA LYS A 265 11.72 -33.67 -9.58
C LYS A 265 11.70 -32.21 -9.07
N ALA A 266 12.13 -31.24 -9.88
CA ALA A 266 11.99 -29.82 -9.57
C ALA A 266 10.56 -29.32 -9.84
N MET A 267 9.90 -29.78 -10.91
CA MET A 267 8.50 -29.46 -11.22
C MET A 267 7.55 -29.97 -10.11
N LYS A 268 7.64 -31.26 -9.76
CA LYS A 268 6.86 -31.89 -8.68
C LYS A 268 7.08 -31.29 -7.29
N ASN A 269 8.19 -30.57 -7.07
CA ASN A 269 8.44 -29.80 -5.85
C ASN A 269 7.98 -28.33 -5.96
N HIS A 270 8.01 -27.74 -7.15
CA HIS A 270 7.48 -26.42 -7.43
C HIS A 270 5.96 -26.37 -7.26
N GLU A 271 5.22 -27.33 -7.85
CA GLU A 271 3.77 -27.50 -7.69
C GLU A 271 3.33 -27.54 -6.22
N LYS A 272 4.12 -28.25 -5.40
CA LYS A 272 3.88 -28.40 -3.95
C LYS A 272 4.26 -27.15 -3.16
N SER A 273 4.97 -26.18 -3.74
CA SER A 273 5.32 -24.92 -3.09
C SER A 273 4.08 -24.10 -2.75
N LYS A 274 4.07 -23.50 -1.55
CA LYS A 274 3.00 -22.58 -1.13
C LYS A 274 2.83 -21.42 -2.12
N LYS A 275 3.94 -20.87 -2.63
CA LYS A 275 3.92 -19.75 -3.61
C LYS A 275 3.29 -20.12 -4.95
N HIS A 276 3.53 -21.33 -5.44
CA HIS A 276 2.89 -21.83 -6.67
C HIS A 276 1.38 -21.98 -6.46
N ARG A 277 0.97 -22.61 -5.34
CA ARG A 277 -0.46 -22.79 -5.03
C ARG A 277 -1.21 -21.47 -4.80
N GLU A 278 -0.56 -20.48 -4.20
CA GLU A 278 -1.09 -19.11 -4.09
C GLU A 278 -1.26 -18.46 -5.47
N MET A 279 -0.29 -18.60 -6.38
CA MET A 279 -0.38 -18.01 -7.72
C MET A 279 -1.39 -18.72 -8.63
N VAL A 280 -1.48 -20.05 -8.58
CA VAL A 280 -2.53 -20.83 -9.27
C VAL A 280 -3.92 -20.45 -8.76
N SER A 281 -4.08 -20.20 -7.47
CA SER A 281 -5.36 -19.75 -6.91
C SER A 281 -5.75 -18.36 -7.43
N LEU A 282 -4.80 -17.45 -7.57
CA LEU A 282 -5.04 -16.11 -8.13
C LEU A 282 -5.40 -16.18 -9.62
N LEU A 283 -4.67 -16.98 -10.40
CA LEU A 283 -4.93 -17.18 -11.84
C LEU A 283 -6.31 -17.79 -12.08
N ARG A 284 -6.73 -18.76 -11.27
CA ARG A 284 -8.09 -19.33 -11.34
C ARG A 284 -9.17 -18.30 -11.04
N GLN A 285 -9.00 -17.51 -9.98
CA GLN A 285 -9.96 -16.42 -9.68
C GLN A 285 -10.04 -15.42 -10.83
N GLN A 286 -8.92 -15.09 -11.49
CA GLN A 286 -8.92 -14.17 -12.63
C GLN A 286 -9.72 -14.71 -13.83
N LEU A 287 -9.56 -16.00 -14.14
CA LEU A 287 -10.32 -16.66 -15.22
C LEU A 287 -11.82 -16.75 -14.88
N GLU A 288 -12.17 -17.19 -13.66
CA GLU A 288 -13.55 -17.25 -13.17
C GLU A 288 -14.22 -15.85 -13.13
N GLU A 289 -13.44 -14.81 -12.83
CA GLU A 289 -13.86 -13.41 -12.94
C GLU A 289 -14.01 -12.91 -14.38
N GLU A 290 -13.37 -13.51 -15.39
CA GLU A 290 -13.56 -13.15 -16.80
C GLU A 290 -14.71 -13.94 -17.44
N GLU A 291 -14.85 -15.24 -17.14
CA GLU A 291 -16.01 -16.07 -17.49
C GLU A 291 -17.30 -15.47 -16.92
N GLY A 292 -17.30 -15.08 -15.64
CA GLY A 292 -18.44 -14.38 -15.00
C GLY A 292 -18.73 -12.98 -15.57
N LYS A 293 -17.89 -12.45 -16.47
CA LYS A 293 -18.12 -11.20 -17.23
C LYS A 293 -18.49 -11.46 -18.70
N PHE A 294 -18.47 -12.72 -19.16
CA PHE A 294 -18.92 -13.18 -20.47
C PHE A 294 -19.94 -14.32 -20.34
N PRO A 295 -21.18 -14.05 -19.89
CA PRO A 295 -22.26 -15.03 -19.97
C PRO A 295 -22.57 -15.32 -21.45
N VAL A 296 -22.14 -16.50 -21.94
CA VAL A 296 -22.46 -16.98 -23.29
C VAL A 296 -23.93 -17.41 -23.30
N SER A 297 -24.81 -16.47 -23.65
CA SER A 297 -26.25 -16.69 -23.73
C SER A 297 -26.57 -17.51 -24.99
N LEU A 298 -26.68 -18.84 -24.83
CA LEU A 298 -27.21 -19.75 -25.84
C LEU A 298 -28.51 -20.37 -25.32
N ASP A 299 -29.60 -19.62 -25.48
CA ASP A 299 -30.98 -20.08 -25.33
C ASP A 299 -31.77 -19.57 -26.54
N ASP A 300 -32.03 -20.42 -27.53
CA ASP A 300 -33.21 -20.34 -28.39
C ASP A 300 -33.41 -21.64 -29.21
N ALA A 301 -34.68 -21.95 -29.50
CA ALA A 301 -35.20 -23.08 -30.31
C ALA A 301 -35.21 -24.52 -29.74
N ASP A 302 -36.39 -25.14 -29.89
CA ASP A 302 -36.87 -26.49 -29.54
C ASP A 302 -35.99 -27.69 -29.96
N GLY A 303 -36.10 -28.90 -29.40
CA GLY A 303 -37.05 -29.41 -28.39
C GLY A 303 -37.81 -30.67 -28.85
N ILE A 304 -37.44 -31.86 -28.35
CA ILE A 304 -38.12 -33.15 -28.57
C ILE A 304 -38.09 -33.99 -27.28
N GLN A 305 -39.08 -34.87 -27.10
CA GLN A 305 -39.30 -35.66 -25.88
C GLN A 305 -38.77 -37.10 -26.00
N THR A 306 -38.23 -37.62 -24.90
CA THR A 306 -38.40 -39.03 -24.50
C THR A 306 -38.75 -39.12 -23.01
N LYS A 307 -39.51 -40.14 -22.64
CA LYS A 307 -39.95 -40.48 -21.28
C LYS A 307 -39.83 -41.99 -21.09
N GLU A 308 -39.49 -42.40 -19.87
CA GLU A 308 -39.80 -43.68 -19.18
C GLU A 308 -39.04 -43.59 -17.84
N GLU A 309 -39.63 -43.10 -16.75
CA GLU A 309 -40.58 -43.74 -15.80
C GLU A 309 -39.91 -44.58 -14.68
N GLU A 310 -39.90 -43.99 -13.46
CA GLU A 310 -40.23 -44.54 -12.11
C GLU A 310 -39.49 -45.79 -11.56
N GLU A 311 -39.47 -46.18 -10.26
CA GLU A 311 -40.03 -45.70 -8.97
C GLU A 311 -38.92 -45.08 -8.05
N THR A 312 -39.08 -44.32 -6.95
CA THR A 312 -40.16 -43.87 -6.03
C THR A 312 -40.50 -44.71 -4.77
N GLU A 313 -39.92 -44.38 -3.60
CA GLU A 313 -40.49 -44.70 -2.25
C GLU A 313 -40.46 -43.48 -1.29
N ASP A 314 -41.43 -43.44 -0.36
CA ASP A 314 -41.82 -42.30 0.52
C ASP A 314 -41.05 -42.28 1.88
N ILE A 315 -40.56 -41.16 2.46
CA ILE A 315 -41.27 -40.09 3.24
C ILE A 315 -41.97 -40.64 4.52
N PRO A 316 -41.69 -40.13 5.76
CA PRO A 316 -42.51 -39.01 6.28
C PRO A 316 -41.97 -38.03 7.38
N LYS A 317 -42.20 -36.73 7.14
CA LYS A 317 -42.93 -35.73 7.98
C LYS A 317 -42.42 -35.22 9.37
N GLN A 318 -42.15 -33.91 9.39
CA GLN A 318 -42.78 -32.85 10.23
C GLN A 318 -42.66 -32.77 11.79
N ASN A 319 -41.81 -31.82 12.23
CA ASN A 319 -42.17 -30.57 12.96
C ASN A 319 -42.49 -30.50 14.49
N SER A 320 -41.99 -29.41 15.12
CA SER A 320 -42.24 -28.90 16.50
C SER A 320 -41.61 -29.68 17.69
N THR A 321 -41.22 -29.10 18.84
CA THR A 321 -41.47 -27.75 19.46
C THR A 321 -40.19 -27.06 20.01
N LYS A 322 -40.34 -25.82 20.54
CA LYS A 322 -39.31 -24.90 21.13
C LYS A 322 -39.37 -24.92 22.69
N PRO A 323 -38.44 -24.33 23.51
CA PRO A 323 -37.68 -23.06 23.34
C PRO A 323 -36.19 -23.14 23.84
N LYS A 324 -35.39 -22.11 24.19
CA LYS A 324 -35.60 -20.67 24.55
C LYS A 324 -34.25 -19.88 24.46
N GLY A 325 -34.28 -18.56 24.21
CA GLY A 325 -33.09 -17.68 24.36
C GLY A 325 -33.32 -16.20 23.98
N LYS A 326 -32.78 -15.24 24.75
CA LYS A 326 -32.88 -13.78 24.49
C LYS A 326 -31.65 -12.98 25.00
N LYS A 327 -31.03 -12.22 24.09
CA LYS A 327 -30.40 -10.88 24.20
C LYS A 327 -29.79 -10.36 25.53
N ALA A 328 -28.48 -10.05 25.45
CA ALA A 328 -27.86 -8.70 25.56
C ALA A 328 -27.05 -8.22 26.81
N LYS A 329 -26.02 -7.42 26.47
CA LYS A 329 -25.37 -6.25 27.14
C LYS A 329 -24.33 -6.40 28.28
N GLU A 330 -23.19 -5.72 28.04
CA GLU A 330 -22.33 -4.93 28.96
C GLU A 330 -21.48 -5.53 30.11
N ALA A 331 -20.15 -5.45 29.91
CA ALA A 331 -19.15 -4.77 30.76
C ALA A 331 -18.54 -5.39 32.06
N LYS A 332 -17.19 -5.30 32.12
CA LYS A 332 -16.28 -5.09 33.28
C LYS A 332 -15.91 -6.25 34.25
N LYS A 333 -14.66 -6.71 34.07
CA LYS A 333 -13.49 -6.55 35.00
C LYS A 333 -13.10 -7.70 35.98
N SER A 334 -11.78 -7.99 36.02
CA SER A 334 -11.00 -8.75 37.04
C SER A 334 -11.33 -10.25 37.24
N ALA A 335 -10.44 -11.14 37.71
CA ALA A 335 -8.96 -11.30 37.77
C ALA A 335 -8.68 -12.80 38.13
N LYS A 336 -7.49 -13.43 38.16
CA LYS A 336 -6.10 -13.02 38.47
C LYS A 336 -5.11 -14.19 38.15
N ALA A 337 -4.01 -13.91 37.43
CA ALA A 337 -2.70 -14.63 37.37
C ALA A 337 -2.67 -16.15 37.03
N SER A 338 -1.64 -16.75 36.43
CA SER A 338 -0.27 -16.35 36.03
C SER A 338 0.04 -16.93 34.60
N SER A 339 1.22 -16.93 33.96
CA SER A 339 2.63 -16.60 34.29
C SER A 339 3.42 -16.04 33.07
N GLU A 340 4.69 -15.73 33.31
CA GLU A 340 5.91 -15.79 32.46
C GLU A 340 5.86 -16.55 31.10
N SER A 341 6.63 -16.16 30.06
CA SER A 341 7.42 -14.92 29.81
C SER A 341 7.58 -14.72 28.29
N SER A 342 7.81 -13.53 27.77
CA SER A 342 9.14 -12.89 27.70
C SER A 342 9.00 -11.45 27.19
N THR A 343 9.94 -10.57 27.54
CA THR A 343 9.85 -9.13 27.22
C THR A 343 11.10 -8.62 26.48
N THR A 344 10.90 -8.10 25.28
CA THR A 344 11.90 -7.30 24.56
C THR A 344 11.56 -5.81 24.72
N SER A 345 12.46 -5.04 25.32
CA SER A 345 12.28 -3.61 25.50
C SER A 345 12.50 -2.84 24.18
N GLU A 346 11.43 -2.43 23.52
CA GLU A 346 11.52 -1.58 22.31
C GLU A 346 11.97 -0.16 22.67
N VAL A 347 13.24 0.14 22.39
CA VAL A 347 13.78 1.51 22.47
C VAL A 347 13.29 2.31 21.25
N PRO A 348 12.67 3.50 21.42
CA PRO A 348 12.19 4.32 20.30
C PRO A 348 13.32 4.66 19.32
N ILE A 349 13.11 4.35 18.03
CA ILE A 349 14.14 4.49 16.99
C ILE A 349 13.89 5.78 16.22
N HIS A 350 14.89 6.66 16.11
CA HIS A 350 14.75 7.93 15.40
C HIS A 350 15.42 7.92 14.02
N CYS A 351 14.97 8.79 13.10
CA CYS A 351 15.69 9.09 11.87
C CYS A 351 16.82 10.08 12.15
N VAL A 352 18.05 9.80 11.72
CA VAL A 352 19.23 10.66 11.94
C VAL A 352 19.19 11.97 11.13
N THR A 353 18.36 12.05 10.08
CA THR A 353 18.30 13.20 9.17
C THR A 353 17.28 14.26 9.63
N CYS A 354 16.28 13.89 10.43
CA CYS A 354 15.19 14.79 10.85
C CYS A 354 14.66 14.52 12.27
N ASN A 355 15.34 13.67 13.04
CA ASN A 355 15.07 13.30 14.44
C ASN A 355 13.66 12.77 14.80
N CYS A 356 12.77 12.58 13.82
CA CYS A 356 11.48 11.92 14.01
C CYS A 356 11.64 10.54 14.66
N THR A 357 10.96 10.32 15.80
CA THR A 357 10.94 9.04 16.53
C THR A 357 9.83 8.13 16.03
N PHE A 358 10.15 6.86 15.80
CA PHE A 358 9.23 5.83 15.31
C PHE A 358 9.07 4.70 16.34
N PRO A 359 7.86 4.12 16.47
CA PRO A 359 7.60 3.01 17.38
C PRO A 359 8.20 1.68 16.89
N SER A 360 8.58 1.56 15.61
CA SER A 360 9.20 0.35 15.08
C SER A 360 10.12 0.63 13.90
N ARG A 361 11.06 -0.31 13.66
CA ARG A 361 11.99 -0.29 12.52
C ARG A 361 11.27 -0.22 11.16
N ASN A 362 10.09 -0.82 11.03
CA ASN A 362 9.30 -0.76 9.80
C ASN A 362 8.74 0.65 9.55
N LYS A 363 8.26 1.35 10.59
CA LYS A 363 7.79 2.74 10.45
C LYS A 363 8.92 3.72 10.15
N LEU A 364 10.12 3.49 10.68
CA LEU A 364 11.32 4.21 10.24
C LEU A 364 11.62 3.95 8.76
N PHE A 365 11.55 2.70 8.27
CA PHE A 365 11.79 2.41 6.85
C PHE A 365 10.74 2.97 5.89
N GLU A 366 9.46 3.01 6.28
CA GLU A 366 8.42 3.72 5.52
C GLU A 366 8.79 5.21 5.38
N HIS A 367 9.16 5.85 6.49
CA HIS A 367 9.62 7.24 6.49
C HIS A 367 10.87 7.46 5.63
N LEU A 368 11.92 6.64 5.79
CA LEU A 368 13.18 6.77 5.03
C LEU A 368 12.95 6.63 3.51
N LYS A 369 11.99 5.80 3.08
CA LYS A 369 11.58 5.68 1.68
C LYS A 369 10.75 6.88 1.21
N ALA A 370 9.81 7.37 2.02
CA ALA A 370 8.93 8.48 1.66
C ALA A 370 9.65 9.85 1.61
N THR A 371 10.71 10.02 2.39
CA THR A 371 11.46 11.29 2.53
C THR A 371 12.82 11.30 1.85
N GLY A 372 13.29 10.16 1.32
CA GLY A 372 14.64 10.03 0.75
C GLY A 372 15.79 10.12 1.77
N HIS A 373 15.50 10.18 3.08
CA HIS A 373 16.49 10.33 4.16
C HIS A 373 17.47 9.14 4.34
N ALA A 374 17.48 8.17 3.41
CA ALA A 374 18.32 6.97 3.43
C ALA A 374 19.79 7.27 3.10
N ARG A 375 20.53 7.85 4.05
CA ARG A 375 21.96 8.18 3.91
C ARG A 375 22.84 6.92 3.99
N ALA A 376 23.56 6.60 2.91
CA ALA A 376 24.53 5.52 2.91
C ALA A 376 25.74 5.85 3.82
N THR A 377 26.10 4.93 4.71
CA THR A 377 27.25 5.07 5.60
C THR A 377 28.54 4.67 4.86
N THR A 378 29.23 5.65 4.27
CA THR A 378 30.61 5.49 3.82
C THR A 378 31.51 5.19 5.03
N THR A 379 32.12 4.00 5.06
CA THR A 379 33.11 3.65 6.09
C THR A 379 34.38 4.48 5.94
N PRO A 380 35.04 4.88 7.05
CA PRO A 380 36.28 5.65 6.98
C PRO A 380 37.45 4.77 6.48
N PRO A 381 38.39 5.32 5.68
CA PRO A 381 39.55 4.58 5.22
C PRO A 381 40.60 4.46 6.33
N THR A 382 40.88 3.24 6.78
CA THR A 382 42.06 2.94 7.62
C THR A 382 43.21 2.49 6.72
N VAL A 383 44.44 2.92 7.05
CA VAL A 383 45.61 2.82 6.16
C VAL A 383 46.41 1.51 6.30
N ASN A 384 47.14 1.20 5.22
CA ASN A 384 48.28 0.28 5.09
C ASN A 384 48.00 -1.24 5.05
N GLY A 385 48.58 -1.90 4.04
CA GLY A 385 48.51 -3.35 3.82
C GLY A 385 48.86 -3.78 2.39
N ALA A 386 50.04 -3.41 1.88
CA ALA A 386 50.42 -3.60 0.49
C ALA A 386 51.22 -4.89 0.21
N VAL A 387 50.82 -5.66 -0.80
CA VAL A 387 51.68 -6.66 -1.48
C VAL A 387 51.32 -6.78 -2.97
N ASN A 388 52.31 -7.13 -3.80
CA ASN A 388 52.21 -7.14 -5.26
C ASN A 388 51.55 -8.40 -5.84
N ALA A 389 50.82 -8.24 -6.94
CA ALA A 389 50.87 -9.14 -8.10
C ALA A 389 50.74 -8.32 -9.40
N LYS A 390 51.38 -8.75 -10.49
CA LYS A 390 51.46 -8.02 -11.78
C LYS A 390 50.75 -8.82 -12.88
N ASN A 391 50.08 -8.19 -13.84
CA ASN A 391 50.65 -7.85 -15.16
C ASN A 391 49.65 -6.93 -15.94
N LYS A 392 50.09 -5.89 -16.67
CA LYS A 392 50.53 -5.87 -18.10
C LYS A 392 49.38 -6.26 -19.08
N LYS A 393 49.11 -5.57 -20.19
CA LYS A 393 49.83 -4.45 -20.87
C LYS A 393 48.93 -3.76 -21.94
N GLU A 394 49.12 -2.44 -22.16
CA GLU A 394 48.78 -1.68 -23.40
C GLU A 394 47.27 -1.55 -23.80
N LYS A 395 46.84 -0.61 -24.68
CA LYS A 395 47.58 0.35 -25.53
C LYS A 395 46.89 1.74 -25.63
N ARG A 396 47.71 2.75 -25.94
CA ARG A 396 47.37 4.20 -26.05
C ARG A 396 46.37 4.53 -27.17
N LYS A 397 45.53 5.57 -26.96
CA LYS A 397 45.46 6.72 -27.88
C LYS A 397 44.90 7.97 -27.19
N ASN A 398 45.54 9.13 -27.41
CA ASN A 398 45.01 10.44 -27.02
C ASN A 398 44.00 10.93 -28.05
N ARG A 399 43.05 11.78 -27.61
CA ARG A 399 43.06 13.18 -28.02
C ARG A 399 42.79 14.06 -26.80
#